data_AF-A0A535DHY7-F1
#
_entry.id   AF-A0A535DHY7-F1
#
_cell.length_a   1.000
_cell.length_b   1.000
_cell.length_c   1.000
_cell.angle_alpha   90.00
_cell.angle_beta   90.00
_cell.angle_gamma   90.00
#
_symmetry.space_group_name_H-M   'P 1'
#
loop_
_entity.id
_entity.type
_entity.pdbx_description
1 polymer ?
#
loop_
_entity_poly.entity_id
_entity_poly.type
_entity_poly.pdbx_seq_one_letter_code
_entity_poly.pdbx_strand_id
1 'polypeptide(L)'
;MAAPKLKIALAQHAYECSLHADALGRRLPELRVRENVDMSVPPTLRVADVRRAPNEVFARFVSEMQDQEDELLRLTGLYRVLKPHLAVYYRHHMALTDQVCDSPTVRMLKFILIDEEEHIRWGQAIYEEMADIPPKRRHALEWQMHLEELLAESGGVTGGR
;
A
#
# COMPACT_ATOMS: atom_id res chain seq x y z
N MET A 1 21.53 -4.49 15.23
CA MET A 1 20.57 -5.38 15.95
C MET A 1 19.15 -5.37 15.35
N ALA A 2 18.90 -4.70 14.20
CA ALA A 2 17.56 -4.55 13.61
C ALA A 2 16.99 -5.80 12.89
N ALA A 3 17.84 -6.67 12.34
CA ALA A 3 17.42 -7.69 11.37
C ALA A 3 16.34 -8.69 11.85
N PRO A 4 16.35 -9.23 13.09
CA PRO A 4 15.31 -10.16 13.53
C PRO A 4 13.94 -9.48 13.74
N LYS A 5 13.94 -8.31 14.38
CA LYS A 5 12.73 -7.50 14.62
C LYS A 5 12.09 -7.08 13.30
N LEU A 6 12.90 -6.63 12.35
CA LEU A 6 12.44 -6.26 11.02
C LEU A 6 11.77 -7.42 10.29
N LYS A 7 12.40 -8.61 10.28
CA LYS A 7 11.83 -9.79 9.63
C LYS A 7 10.48 -10.20 10.21
N ILE A 8 10.36 -10.21 11.54
CA ILE A 8 9.10 -10.57 12.21
C ILE A 8 8.00 -9.58 11.84
N ALA A 9 8.28 -8.27 11.93
CA ALA A 9 7.30 -7.24 11.60
C ALA A 9 6.91 -7.25 10.12
N LEU A 10 7.87 -7.41 9.19
CA LEU A 10 7.56 -7.51 7.76
C LEU A 10 6.71 -8.74 7.45
N ALA A 11 6.95 -9.88 8.12
CA ALA A 11 6.11 -11.06 7.96
C ALA A 11 4.66 -10.81 8.43
N GLN A 12 4.51 -10.13 9.57
CA GLN A 12 3.20 -9.73 10.07
C GLN A 12 2.49 -8.78 9.10
N HIS A 13 3.16 -7.69 8.69
CA HIS A 13 2.57 -6.71 7.77
C HIS A 13 2.23 -7.33 6.41
N ALA A 14 3.05 -8.28 5.92
CA ALA A 14 2.76 -9.01 4.69
C ALA A 14 1.50 -9.88 4.83
N TYR A 15 1.31 -10.52 5.99
CA TYR A 15 0.08 -11.27 6.29
C TYR A 15 -1.14 -10.34 6.32
N GLU A 16 -1.07 -9.22 7.04
CA GLU A 16 -2.15 -8.22 7.09
C GLU A 16 -2.46 -7.65 5.70
N CYS A 17 -1.45 -7.29 4.91
CA CYS A 17 -1.62 -6.84 3.52
C CYS A 17 -2.28 -7.91 2.64
N SER A 18 -2.04 -9.21 2.89
CA SER A 18 -2.70 -10.29 2.15
C SER A 18 -4.19 -10.41 2.51
N LEU A 19 -4.56 -10.17 3.78
CA LEU A 19 -5.95 -10.08 4.20
C LEU A 19 -6.65 -8.87 3.55
N HIS A 20 -5.96 -7.73 3.45
CA HIS A 20 -6.46 -6.54 2.77
C HIS A 20 -6.74 -6.82 1.29
N ALA A 21 -5.77 -7.45 0.59
CA ALA A 21 -5.89 -7.79 -0.81
C ALA A 21 -7.05 -8.77 -1.07
N ASP A 22 -7.23 -9.78 -0.22
CA ASP A 22 -8.35 -10.72 -0.31
C ASP A 22 -9.70 -10.03 -0.09
N ALA A 23 -9.80 -9.14 0.92
CA ALA A 23 -11.01 -8.37 1.17
C ALA A 23 -11.38 -7.46 -0.02
N LEU A 24 -10.40 -6.77 -0.60
CA LEU A 24 -10.58 -5.95 -1.81
C LEU A 24 -10.99 -6.83 -3.01
N GLY A 25 -10.34 -7.98 -3.22
CA GLY A 25 -10.65 -8.92 -4.28
C GLY A 25 -12.08 -9.45 -4.22
N ARG A 26 -12.61 -9.71 -3.01
CA ARG A 26 -14.01 -10.10 -2.80
C ARG A 26 -15.00 -8.95 -3.05
N ARG A 27 -14.59 -7.71 -2.79
CA ARG A 27 -15.45 -6.53 -3.01
C ARG A 27 -15.59 -6.17 -4.49
N LEU A 28 -14.55 -6.39 -5.29
CA LEU A 28 -14.51 -6.05 -6.72
C LEU A 28 -15.69 -6.64 -7.56
N PRO A 29 -16.05 -7.94 -7.44
CA PRO A 29 -17.23 -8.50 -8.11
C PRO A 29 -18.55 -7.81 -7.75
N GLU A 30 -18.72 -7.37 -6.51
CA GLU A 30 -19.90 -6.64 -6.04
C GLU A 30 -19.98 -5.25 -6.69
N LEU A 31 -18.82 -4.67 -7.01
CA LEU A 31 -18.65 -3.44 -7.79
C LEU A 31 -18.64 -3.68 -9.31
N ARG A 32 -19.02 -4.88 -9.76
CA ARG A 32 -19.12 -5.30 -11.16
C ARG A 32 -17.80 -5.45 -11.91
N VAL A 33 -16.67 -5.55 -11.21
CA VAL A 33 -15.40 -5.96 -11.81
C VAL A 33 -15.39 -7.48 -11.93
N ARG A 34 -15.37 -7.99 -13.17
CA ARG A 34 -15.53 -9.43 -13.47
C ARG A 34 -14.26 -10.11 -13.97
N GLU A 35 -13.14 -9.43 -13.91
CA GLU A 35 -11.86 -9.96 -14.37
C GLU A 35 -11.45 -11.18 -13.55
N ASN A 36 -11.18 -12.29 -14.24
CA ASN A 36 -10.73 -13.55 -13.65
C ASN A 36 -11.66 -14.11 -12.56
N VAL A 37 -12.95 -13.76 -12.59
CA VAL A 37 -13.94 -14.27 -11.64
C VAL A 37 -14.50 -15.61 -12.14
N ASP A 38 -14.42 -16.64 -11.32
CA ASP A 38 -15.16 -17.88 -11.56
C ASP A 38 -16.67 -17.64 -11.36
N MET A 39 -17.43 -17.70 -12.45
CA MET A 39 -18.87 -17.47 -12.43
C MET A 39 -19.66 -18.72 -12.01
N SER A 40 -19.02 -19.90 -11.95
CA SER A 40 -19.64 -21.15 -11.52
C SER A 40 -19.86 -21.20 -10.00
N VAL A 41 -19.08 -20.44 -9.23
CA VAL A 41 -19.26 -20.35 -7.78
C VAL A 41 -20.34 -19.33 -7.40
N PRO A 42 -21.01 -19.53 -6.25
CA PRO A 42 -22.00 -18.58 -5.73
C PRO A 42 -21.42 -17.17 -5.55
N PRO A 43 -22.23 -16.09 -5.70
CA PRO A 43 -21.76 -14.71 -5.57
C PRO A 43 -20.99 -14.40 -4.29
N THR A 44 -21.34 -15.04 -3.17
CA THR A 44 -20.69 -14.87 -1.87
C THR A 44 -19.27 -15.44 -1.77
N LEU A 45 -18.84 -16.24 -2.75
CA LEU A 45 -17.51 -16.85 -2.80
C LEU A 45 -16.66 -16.30 -3.96
N ARG A 46 -17.17 -15.30 -4.69
CA ARG A 46 -16.46 -14.74 -5.84
C ARG A 46 -15.34 -13.81 -5.38
N VAL A 47 -14.21 -13.92 -6.06
CA VAL A 47 -13.05 -13.05 -5.91
C VAL A 47 -12.63 -12.62 -7.31
N ALA A 48 -12.42 -11.32 -7.53
CA ALA A 48 -11.77 -10.84 -8.73
C ALA A 48 -10.27 -10.80 -8.51
N ASP A 49 -9.51 -11.33 -9.47
CA ASP A 49 -8.06 -11.35 -9.43
C ASP A 49 -7.50 -10.33 -10.43
N VAL A 50 -7.36 -9.08 -9.97
CA VAL A 50 -6.84 -7.96 -10.77
C VAL A 50 -5.40 -7.68 -10.33
N ARG A 51 -4.43 -8.11 -11.14
CA ARG A 51 -2.98 -8.02 -10.82
C ARG A 51 -2.19 -7.02 -11.67
N ARG A 52 -2.87 -6.12 -12.38
CA ARG A 52 -2.18 -5.11 -13.20
C ARG A 52 -1.88 -3.87 -12.36
N ALA A 53 -0.69 -3.30 -12.57
CA ALA A 53 -0.40 -1.95 -12.12
C ALA A 53 -1.34 -0.95 -12.84
N PRO A 54 -1.67 0.20 -12.22
CA PRO A 54 -2.50 1.21 -12.84
C PRO A 54 -1.87 1.82 -14.10
N ASN A 55 -0.54 1.92 -14.16
CA ASN A 55 0.22 2.26 -15.36
C ASN A 55 1.69 1.79 -15.24
N GLU A 56 2.46 1.92 -16.31
CA GLU A 56 3.88 1.52 -16.37
C GLU A 56 4.77 2.34 -15.42
N VAL A 57 4.44 3.62 -15.21
CA VAL A 57 5.20 4.51 -14.31
C VAL A 57 5.05 4.04 -12.86
N PHE A 58 3.85 3.64 -12.45
CA PHE A 58 3.62 3.06 -11.13
C PHE A 58 4.33 1.73 -10.97
N ALA A 59 4.34 0.88 -12.00
CA ALA A 59 5.10 -0.37 -11.98
C ALA A 59 6.61 -0.08 -11.79
N ARG A 60 7.16 0.91 -12.50
CA ARG A 60 8.55 1.37 -12.30
C ARG A 60 8.80 1.85 -10.88
N PHE A 61 7.92 2.68 -10.32
CA PHE A 61 8.00 3.13 -8.92
C PHE A 61 8.07 1.94 -7.94
N VAL A 62 7.21 0.93 -8.10
CA VAL A 62 7.21 -0.26 -7.23
C VAL A 62 8.51 -1.06 -7.38
N SER A 63 8.97 -1.30 -8.60
CA SER A 63 10.23 -2.00 -8.86
C SER A 63 11.42 -1.26 -8.27
N GLU A 64 11.56 0.05 -8.54
CA GLU A 64 12.64 0.87 -8.00
C GLU A 64 12.66 0.86 -6.48
N MET A 65 11.50 0.91 -5.84
CA MET A 65 11.37 0.80 -4.39
C MET A 65 11.76 -0.59 -3.88
N GLN A 66 11.21 -1.68 -4.45
CA GLN A 66 11.40 -3.04 -3.93
C GLN A 66 12.81 -3.58 -4.17
N ASP A 67 13.41 -3.22 -5.30
CA ASP A 67 14.72 -3.73 -5.71
C ASP A 67 15.89 -2.97 -5.06
N GLN A 68 15.63 -1.91 -4.27
CA GLN A 68 16.66 -1.19 -3.51
C GLN A 68 17.43 -2.11 -2.57
N GLU A 69 18.75 -2.26 -2.77
CA GLU A 69 19.59 -3.11 -1.92
C GLU A 69 19.75 -2.57 -0.50
N ASP A 70 19.77 -1.25 -0.34
CA ASP A 70 19.85 -0.61 0.98
C ASP A 70 18.52 -0.74 1.74
N GLU A 71 18.59 -1.39 2.90
CA GLU A 71 17.44 -1.67 3.76
C GLU A 71 16.72 -0.39 4.22
N LEU A 72 17.47 0.66 4.58
CA LEU A 72 16.90 1.94 4.99
C LEU A 72 16.14 2.59 3.83
N LEU A 73 16.70 2.55 2.61
CA LEU A 73 16.05 3.15 1.43
C LEU A 73 14.79 2.38 1.03
N ARG A 74 14.85 1.04 1.03
CA ARG A 74 13.69 0.19 0.74
C ARG A 74 12.55 0.43 1.72
N LEU A 75 12.86 0.51 3.02
CA LEU A 75 11.87 0.79 4.06
C LEU A 75 11.35 2.23 4.00
N THR A 76 12.20 3.19 3.63
CA THR A 76 11.79 4.58 3.41
C THR A 76 10.74 4.65 2.31
N GLY A 77 10.97 3.99 1.17
CA GLY A 77 9.97 3.95 0.11
C GLY A 77 8.65 3.30 0.54
N LEU A 78 8.70 2.18 1.26
CA LEU A 78 7.49 1.48 1.67
C LEU A 78 6.67 2.27 2.71
N TYR A 79 7.31 2.69 3.80
CA TYR A 79 6.62 3.25 4.96
C TYR A 79 6.50 4.77 4.97
N ARG A 80 7.36 5.48 4.23
CA ARG A 80 7.33 6.95 4.15
C ARG A 80 6.77 7.47 2.83
N VAL A 81 6.63 6.63 1.79
CA VAL A 81 6.01 6.98 0.51
C VAL A 81 4.76 6.14 0.22
N LEU A 82 4.89 4.86 -0.12
CA LEU A 82 3.76 4.06 -0.62
C LEU A 82 2.59 3.94 0.38
N LYS A 83 2.85 3.46 1.60
CA LYS A 83 1.78 3.25 2.60
C LYS A 83 1.08 4.54 3.01
N PRO A 84 1.79 5.66 3.30
CA PRO A 84 1.15 6.94 3.55
C PRO A 84 0.22 7.38 2.42
N HIS A 85 0.65 7.24 1.16
CA HIS A 85 -0.19 7.59 0.01
C HIS A 85 -1.43 6.68 -0.10
N LEU A 86 -1.30 5.37 0.14
CA LEU A 86 -2.46 4.46 0.20
C LEU A 86 -3.44 4.89 1.30
N ALA A 87 -2.96 5.18 2.50
CA ALA A 87 -3.79 5.62 3.62
C ALA A 87 -4.52 6.93 3.32
N VAL A 88 -3.86 7.90 2.67
CA VAL A 88 -4.50 9.14 2.20
C VAL A 88 -5.63 8.83 1.22
N TYR A 89 -5.39 7.96 0.23
CA TYR A 89 -6.41 7.61 -0.75
C TYR A 89 -7.58 6.83 -0.15
N TYR A 90 -7.35 5.91 0.79
CA TYR A 90 -8.44 5.23 1.49
C TYR A 90 -9.31 6.21 2.27
N ARG A 91 -8.71 7.16 3.02
CA ARG A 91 -9.46 8.22 3.69
C ARG A 91 -10.23 9.09 2.70
N HIS A 92 -9.60 9.45 1.59
CA HIS A 92 -10.21 10.28 0.56
C HIS A 92 -11.42 9.58 -0.09
N HIS A 93 -11.27 8.31 -0.51
CA HIS A 93 -12.37 7.51 -1.06
C HIS A 93 -13.53 7.39 -0.07
N MET A 94 -13.22 7.08 1.19
CA MET A 94 -14.22 6.99 2.25
C MET A 94 -14.97 8.30 2.49
N ALA A 95 -14.32 9.45 2.33
CA ALA A 95 -14.94 10.76 2.55
C ALA A 95 -15.84 11.19 1.38
N LEU A 96 -15.53 10.77 0.15
CA LEU A 96 -16.22 11.23 -1.06
C LEU A 96 -17.28 10.28 -1.60
N THR A 97 -17.17 8.97 -1.31
CA THR A 97 -18.13 7.98 -1.81
C THR A 97 -19.51 8.16 -1.17
N ASP A 98 -20.55 7.60 -1.79
CA ASP A 98 -21.90 7.59 -1.23
C ASP A 98 -21.94 6.72 0.03
N GLN A 99 -22.21 7.33 1.17
CA GLN A 99 -22.13 6.67 2.47
C GLN A 99 -23.20 5.59 2.69
N VAL A 100 -24.28 5.59 1.89
CA VAL A 100 -25.36 4.60 1.98
C VAL A 100 -25.08 3.47 0.99
N CYS A 101 -24.89 3.80 -0.28
CA CYS A 101 -24.68 2.81 -1.34
C CYS A 101 -23.34 2.08 -1.22
N ASP A 102 -22.29 2.78 -0.76
CA ASP A 102 -20.94 2.22 -0.65
C ASP A 102 -20.53 1.93 0.81
N SER A 103 -21.51 1.90 1.73
CA SER A 103 -21.31 1.57 3.16
C SER A 103 -20.44 0.31 3.38
N PRO A 104 -20.59 -0.80 2.62
CA PRO A 104 -19.71 -1.97 2.76
C PRO A 104 -18.24 -1.66 2.48
N THR A 105 -17.94 -0.90 1.42
CA THR A 105 -16.55 -0.50 1.09
C THR A 105 -16.00 0.43 2.16
N VAL A 106 -16.79 1.42 2.61
CA VAL A 106 -16.38 2.34 3.67
C VAL A 106 -16.06 1.58 4.95
N ARG A 107 -16.89 0.60 5.33
CA ARG A 107 -16.63 -0.25 6.49
C ARG A 107 -15.34 -1.06 6.33
N MET A 108 -15.11 -1.67 5.18
CA MET A 108 -13.90 -2.45 4.89
C MET A 108 -12.64 -1.58 4.96
N LEU A 109 -12.65 -0.42 4.29
CA LEU A 109 -11.52 0.51 4.28
C LEU A 109 -11.18 1.05 5.67
N LYS A 110 -12.18 1.23 6.57
CA LYS A 110 -11.92 1.59 7.97
C LYS A 110 -11.04 0.57 8.69
N PHE A 111 -11.26 -0.73 8.47
CA PHE A 111 -10.45 -1.77 9.10
C PHE A 111 -9.05 -1.83 8.49
N ILE A 112 -8.95 -1.80 7.17
CA ILE A 112 -7.66 -1.75 6.46
C ILE A 112 -6.83 -0.54 6.93
N LEU A 113 -7.47 0.61 7.13
CA LEU A 113 -6.79 1.84 7.54
C LEU A 113 -6.20 1.75 8.95
N ILE A 114 -6.81 1.00 9.88
CA ILE A 114 -6.26 0.80 11.23
C ILE A 114 -4.88 0.14 11.12
N ASP A 115 -4.80 -0.96 10.37
CA ASP A 115 -3.57 -1.72 10.16
C ASP A 115 -2.54 -0.88 9.39
N GLU A 116 -2.95 -0.15 8.34
CA GLU A 116 -2.03 0.74 7.61
C GLU A 116 -1.48 1.89 8.48
N GLU A 117 -2.28 2.47 9.37
CA GLU A 117 -1.82 3.49 10.32
C GLU A 117 -0.84 2.91 11.35
N GLU A 118 -1.02 1.66 11.77
CA GLU A 118 -0.08 0.92 12.62
C GLU A 118 1.23 0.64 11.89
N HIS A 119 1.16 0.15 10.65
CA HIS A 119 2.32 -0.06 9.77
C HIS A 119 3.15 1.21 9.59
N ILE A 120 2.48 2.34 9.30
CA ILE A 120 3.14 3.64 9.10
C ILE A 120 3.83 4.10 10.38
N ARG A 121 3.15 4.03 11.54
CA ARG A 121 3.75 4.40 12.83
C ARG A 121 4.97 3.54 13.16
N TRP A 122 4.86 2.23 12.94
CA TRP A 122 5.97 1.31 13.15
C TRP A 122 7.14 1.61 12.21
N GLY A 123 6.86 1.83 10.92
CA GLY A 123 7.87 2.13 9.90
C GLY A 123 8.59 3.44 10.18
N GLN A 124 7.88 4.47 10.66
CA GLN A 124 8.50 5.73 11.09
C GLN A 124 9.46 5.52 12.26
N ALA A 125 9.09 4.69 13.25
CA ALA A 125 9.97 4.40 14.38
C ALA A 125 11.26 3.67 13.93
N ILE A 126 11.14 2.72 13.00
CA ILE A 126 12.30 2.02 12.42
C ILE A 126 13.17 2.96 11.59
N TYR A 127 12.56 3.85 10.80
CA TYR A 127 13.29 4.86 10.05
C TYR A 127 14.14 5.74 10.98
N GLU A 128 13.59 6.23 12.10
CA GLU A 128 14.37 7.04 13.06
C GLU A 128 15.52 6.25 13.71
N GLU A 129 15.32 4.94 13.95
CA GLU A 129 16.37 4.05 14.47
C GLU A 129 17.49 3.82 13.44
N MET A 130 17.16 3.68 12.16
CA MET A 130 18.12 3.37 11.09
C MET A 130 18.81 4.61 10.50
N ALA A 131 18.10 5.75 10.44
CA ALA A 131 18.60 7.05 10.02
C ALA A 131 19.20 7.82 11.22
N ASP A 132 20.02 7.11 12.00
CA ASP A 132 20.63 7.53 13.27
C ASP A 132 21.70 8.61 13.12
N ILE A 133 22.27 8.75 11.93
CA ILE A 133 23.30 9.75 11.62
C ILE A 133 22.89 10.68 10.47
N PRO A 134 23.34 11.95 10.47
CA PRO A 134 22.96 12.92 9.44
C PRO A 134 23.20 12.47 7.99
N PRO A 135 24.31 11.79 7.64
CA PRO A 135 24.51 11.30 6.26
C PRO A 135 23.45 10.30 5.80
N LYS A 136 23.11 9.30 6.61
CA LYS A 136 22.06 8.32 6.28
C LYS A 136 20.70 8.99 6.11
N ARG A 137 20.39 9.93 7.02
CA ARG A 137 19.14 10.68 6.98
C ARG A 137 19.01 11.52 5.72
N ARG A 138 20.06 12.24 5.31
CA ARG A 138 20.07 12.99 4.05
C ARG A 138 19.83 12.08 2.85
N HIS A 139 20.54 10.95 2.82
CA HIS A 139 20.41 9.99 1.73
C HIS A 139 18.98 9.41 1.62
N ALA A 140 18.37 9.06 2.76
CA ALA A 140 16.99 8.57 2.77
C ALA A 140 15.97 9.66 2.39
N LEU A 141 16.21 10.93 2.72
CA LEU A 141 15.35 12.04 2.29
C LEU A 141 15.47 12.31 0.79
N GLU A 142 16.68 12.29 0.23
CA GLU A 142 16.91 12.39 -1.23
C GLU A 142 16.17 11.26 -1.97
N TRP A 143 16.29 10.04 -1.46
CA TRP A 143 15.57 8.89 -1.99
C TRP A 143 14.05 9.00 -1.87
N GLN A 144 13.55 9.49 -0.74
CA GLN A 144 12.11 9.74 -0.55
C GLN A 144 11.59 10.73 -1.59
N MET A 145 12.29 11.85 -1.81
CA MET A 145 11.90 12.86 -2.79
C MET A 145 11.83 12.27 -4.21
N HIS A 146 12.84 11.49 -4.61
CA HIS A 146 12.85 10.78 -5.90
C HIS A 146 11.62 9.87 -6.07
N LEU A 147 11.29 9.08 -5.05
CA LEU A 147 10.13 8.20 -5.08
C LEU A 147 8.79 8.97 -5.08
N GLU A 148 8.70 10.09 -4.38
CA GLU A 148 7.53 10.97 -4.39
C GLU A 148 7.31 11.60 -5.78
N GLU A 149 8.39 12.02 -6.46
CA GLU A 149 8.33 12.52 -7.83
C GLU A 149 7.86 11.44 -8.80
N LEU A 150 8.41 10.22 -8.73
CA LEU A 150 7.96 9.09 -9.54
C LEU A 150 6.49 8.72 -9.30
N LEU A 151 6.05 8.74 -8.04
CA LEU A 151 4.66 8.45 -7.69
C LEU A 151 3.72 9.56 -8.17
N ALA A 152 4.17 10.83 -8.13
CA ALA A 152 3.40 11.94 -8.69
C ALA A 152 3.29 11.84 -10.22
N GLU A 153 4.38 11.49 -10.91
CA GLU A 153 4.39 11.22 -12.36
C GLU A 153 3.45 10.08 -12.74
N SER A 154 3.33 9.05 -11.89
CA SER A 154 2.38 7.96 -12.12
C SER A 154 0.93 8.36 -11.90
N GLY A 155 0.63 9.60 -11.50
CA GLY A 155 -0.72 10.02 -11.14
C GLY A 155 -1.17 9.48 -9.79
N GLY A 156 -0.22 9.23 -8.89
CA GLY A 156 -0.44 8.63 -7.57
C GLY A 156 -0.66 7.13 -7.63
N VAL A 157 -1.11 6.57 -6.51
CA VAL A 157 -1.40 5.13 -6.35
C VAL A 157 -2.58 4.65 -7.21
N THR A 158 -3.36 5.58 -7.78
CA THR A 158 -4.50 5.30 -8.65
C THR A 158 -4.20 5.44 -10.14
N GLY A 159 -3.02 5.93 -10.54
CA GLY A 159 -2.66 6.02 -11.96
C GLY A 159 -3.04 7.29 -12.72
N GLY A 160 -3.66 8.28 -12.07
CA GLY A 160 -3.99 9.58 -12.67
C GLY A 160 -4.93 9.58 -13.89
N ARG A 161 -6.15 9.06 -13.69
CA ARG A 161 -7.28 8.84 -14.62
C ARG A 161 -7.22 7.57 -15.47
#